data_AF-A0A3D4CX56-F1
#
_entry.id   AF-A0A3D4CX56-F1
#
_cell.length_a   1.000
_cell.length_b   1.000
_cell.length_c   1.000
_cell.angle_alpha   90.00
_cell.angle_beta   90.00
_cell.angle_gamma   90.00
#
_symmetry.space_group_name_H-M   'P 1'
#
loop_
_entity.id
_entity.type
_entity.pdbx_description
1 polymer ?
#
loop_
_entity_poly.entity_id
_entity_poly.type
_entity_poly.pdbx_seq_one_letter_code
_entity_poly.pdbx_strand_id
1 'polypeptide(L)'
;MITDPDAVLLDSLETGAIEDEQKLTASGKVVLFAFLDGFNGKSVRTALDAGTYCLSVEGFGGGAATFDFSLGAVDFAEPDPVVGDSPDNALSWGVVGVAGDLIDINTFNSAGDTELGIFDTAGNLLGNNDDTIGLLSQIIFEASEEGTYYNATGNYDTAFNSGFIAGGGPTGETVT
;
A
#
# COMPACT_ATOMS: atom_id res chain seq x y z
N MET A 1 -2.27 -33.13 -24.21
CA MET A 1 -3.03 -32.92 -22.96
C MET A 1 -2.59 -31.56 -22.47
N ILE A 2 -3.49 -30.58 -22.38
CA ILE A 2 -3.13 -29.28 -21.82
C ILE A 2 -3.17 -29.46 -20.31
N THR A 3 -2.01 -29.42 -19.69
CA THR A 3 -1.86 -29.39 -18.25
C THR A 3 -1.96 -27.93 -17.82
N ASP A 4 -2.67 -27.66 -16.73
CA ASP A 4 -2.92 -26.32 -16.19
C ASP A 4 -2.07 -26.16 -14.91
N PRO A 5 -0.85 -25.59 -15.03
CA PRO A 5 0.06 -25.48 -13.91
C PRO A 5 -0.17 -24.20 -13.10
N ASP A 6 -0.30 -24.33 -11.78
CA ASP A 6 -0.30 -23.21 -10.85
C ASP A 6 1.08 -23.05 -10.19
N ALA A 7 1.47 -21.80 -9.96
CA ALA A 7 2.76 -21.46 -9.35
C ALA A 7 2.61 -20.64 -8.07
N VAL A 8 3.43 -20.94 -7.06
CA VAL A 8 3.43 -20.28 -5.75
C VAL A 8 4.87 -19.99 -5.30
N LEU A 9 5.14 -18.77 -4.83
CA LEU A 9 6.44 -18.34 -4.28
C LEU A 9 6.37 -18.13 -2.76
N LEU A 10 7.31 -18.73 -2.03
CA LEU A 10 7.31 -18.86 -0.57
C LEU A 10 8.60 -18.32 0.06
N ASP A 11 8.47 -17.64 1.21
CA ASP A 11 9.57 -17.08 2.03
C ASP A 11 10.15 -18.08 3.07
N SER A 12 9.97 -19.38 2.83
CA SER A 12 10.58 -20.51 3.56
C SER A 12 10.07 -21.82 2.97
N LEU A 13 10.83 -22.92 3.13
CA LEU A 13 10.42 -24.23 2.66
C LEU A 13 9.50 -24.91 3.69
N GLU A 14 8.20 -24.84 3.46
CA GLU A 14 7.27 -25.85 3.96
C GLU A 14 6.25 -26.15 2.84
N THR A 15 6.01 -27.43 2.57
CA THR A 15 5.04 -27.89 1.55
C THR A 15 4.04 -28.87 2.16
N GLY A 16 2.87 -28.92 1.54
CA GLY A 16 1.93 -30.02 1.57
C GLY A 16 0.77 -29.67 0.65
N ALA A 17 0.04 -30.67 0.19
CA ALA A 17 -1.20 -30.54 -0.57
C ALA A 17 -2.38 -30.79 0.40
N ILE A 18 -3.68 -30.63 0.12
CA ILE A 18 -4.48 -31.35 -0.88
C ILE A 18 -5.83 -30.63 -1.13
N GLU A 19 -6.34 -30.79 -2.34
CA GLU A 19 -7.71 -30.52 -2.80
C GLU A 19 -8.83 -31.33 -2.12
N ASP A 20 -9.99 -30.68 -2.03
CA ASP A 20 -11.36 -31.16 -2.30
C ASP A 20 -12.34 -29.97 -2.15
N GLU A 21 -11.88 -28.72 -2.32
CA GLU A 21 -11.98 -27.68 -1.26
C GLU A 21 -10.83 -27.73 -0.19
N GLN A 22 -9.59 -27.95 -0.68
CA GLN A 22 -8.33 -27.27 -0.30
C GLN A 22 -7.64 -27.64 1.04
N LYS A 23 -6.31 -27.49 1.24
CA LYS A 23 -5.36 -26.48 0.74
C LYS A 23 -3.93 -27.03 0.64
N LEU A 24 -3.18 -26.55 -0.36
CA LEU A 24 -1.74 -26.69 -0.46
C LEU A 24 -1.05 -25.92 0.68
N THR A 25 -0.59 -26.62 1.73
CA THR A 25 0.16 -26.06 2.85
C THR A 25 1.55 -25.60 2.42
N ALA A 26 1.68 -24.31 2.14
CA ALA A 26 2.87 -23.59 2.56
C ALA A 26 2.67 -23.12 4.01
N SER A 27 3.55 -23.51 4.93
CA SER A 27 3.55 -22.94 6.30
C SER A 27 4.41 -21.68 6.41
N GLY A 28 5.05 -21.28 5.32
CA GLY A 28 5.71 -19.99 5.19
C GLY A 28 4.77 -18.87 4.75
N LYS A 29 5.24 -17.63 4.83
CA LYS A 29 4.55 -16.47 4.23
C LYS A 29 4.47 -16.70 2.71
N VAL A 30 3.26 -16.83 2.18
CA VAL A 30 3.02 -16.81 0.73
C VAL A 30 3.30 -15.39 0.25
N VAL A 31 4.29 -15.25 -0.61
CA VAL A 31 4.71 -13.95 -1.13
C VAL A 31 3.99 -13.62 -2.43
N LEU A 32 3.70 -14.65 -3.23
CA LEU A 32 3.06 -14.50 -4.54
C LEU A 32 2.39 -15.81 -4.96
N PHE A 33 1.23 -15.71 -5.62
CA PHE A 33 0.60 -16.82 -6.32
C PHE A 33 0.23 -16.39 -7.75
N ALA A 34 0.36 -17.31 -8.69
CA ALA A 34 -0.03 -17.12 -10.08
C ALA A 34 -0.81 -18.35 -10.55
N PHE A 35 -2.11 -18.18 -10.74
CA PHE A 35 -2.94 -19.15 -11.45
C PHE A 35 -2.70 -18.93 -12.94
N LEU A 36 -2.07 -19.90 -13.61
CA LEU A 36 -1.71 -19.81 -15.04
C LEU A 36 -2.81 -20.44 -15.90
N ASP A 37 -4.07 -20.14 -15.56
CA ASP A 37 -5.31 -20.67 -16.14
C ASP A 37 -5.56 -20.28 -17.62
N GLY A 38 -4.63 -19.53 -18.22
CA GLY A 38 -4.72 -18.99 -19.58
C GLY A 38 -3.65 -19.55 -20.53
N PHE A 39 -4.03 -19.77 -21.79
CA PHE A 39 -3.16 -20.27 -22.87
C PHE A 39 -1.94 -19.38 -23.17
N ASN A 40 -1.98 -18.10 -22.74
CA ASN A 40 -0.87 -17.17 -22.83
C ASN A 40 -0.29 -17.03 -21.41
N GLY A 41 0.93 -17.53 -21.19
CA GLY A 41 1.59 -17.50 -19.89
C GLY A 41 1.51 -16.11 -19.23
N LYS A 42 1.11 -16.07 -17.96
CA LYS A 42 0.99 -14.86 -17.16
C LYS A 42 2.30 -14.60 -16.41
N SER A 43 2.86 -13.42 -16.59
CA SER A 43 3.99 -12.96 -15.78
C SER A 43 3.47 -12.27 -14.52
N VAL A 44 4.09 -12.58 -13.38
CA VAL A 44 3.82 -11.88 -12.11
C VAL A 44 5.15 -11.37 -11.55
N ARG A 45 5.12 -10.20 -10.90
CA ARG A 45 6.28 -9.56 -10.29
C ARG A 45 5.95 -9.22 -8.84
N THR A 46 6.95 -9.31 -7.97
CA THR A 46 6.86 -8.87 -6.58
C THR A 46 8.23 -8.41 -6.11
N ALA A 47 8.26 -7.47 -5.17
CA ALA A 47 9.48 -7.12 -4.45
C ALA A 47 9.76 -8.20 -3.40
N LEU A 48 11.03 -8.58 -3.26
CA LEU A 48 11.49 -9.57 -2.30
C LEU A 48 12.57 -8.95 -1.44
N ASP A 49 12.47 -9.14 -0.13
CA ASP A 49 13.58 -8.86 0.76
C ASP A 49 14.77 -9.78 0.45
N ALA A 50 15.95 -9.42 0.95
CA ALA A 50 17.10 -10.32 0.85
C ALA A 50 16.80 -11.62 1.63
N GLY A 51 16.73 -12.75 0.91
CA GLY A 51 16.28 -14.00 1.51
C GLY A 51 16.41 -15.21 0.59
N THR A 52 16.05 -16.38 1.11
CA THR A 52 15.97 -17.63 0.33
C THR A 52 14.50 -17.96 0.11
N TYR A 53 14.08 -18.00 -1.15
CA TYR A 53 12.70 -18.27 -1.55
C TYR A 53 12.56 -19.64 -2.22
N CYS A 54 11.38 -20.25 -2.07
CA CYS A 54 11.03 -21.53 -2.69
C CYS A 54 9.92 -21.32 -3.72
N LEU A 55 10.06 -21.90 -4.92
CA LEU A 55 9.02 -21.96 -5.94
C LEU A 55 8.36 -23.35 -5.89
N SER A 56 7.04 -23.38 -5.69
CA SER A 56 6.22 -24.58 -5.90
C SER A 56 5.45 -24.44 -7.20
N VAL A 57 5.39 -25.52 -7.99
CA VAL A 57 4.60 -25.61 -9.21
C VAL A 57 3.80 -26.90 -9.17
N GLU A 58 2.50 -26.80 -9.44
CA GLU A 58 1.58 -27.93 -9.34
C GLU A 58 0.66 -27.98 -10.55
N GLY A 59 0.31 -29.17 -11.03
CA GLY A 59 -0.69 -29.33 -12.09
C GLY A 59 -2.11 -29.42 -11.52
N PHE A 60 -3.08 -28.95 -12.29
CA PHE A 60 -4.50 -29.08 -12.01
C PHE A 60 -4.88 -30.50 -11.55
N GLY A 61 -5.64 -30.59 -10.45
CA GLY A 61 -6.07 -31.88 -9.90
C GLY A 61 -4.94 -32.73 -9.29
N GLY A 62 -3.79 -32.14 -8.98
CA GLY A 62 -2.58 -32.87 -8.57
C GLY A 62 -1.93 -33.68 -9.71
N GLY A 63 -2.30 -33.38 -10.96
CA GLY A 63 -1.78 -34.06 -12.15
C GLY A 63 -0.32 -33.68 -12.46
N ALA A 64 0.37 -34.53 -13.20
CA ALA A 64 1.69 -34.20 -13.73
C ALA A 64 1.56 -33.08 -14.78
N ALA A 65 2.33 -31.99 -14.61
CA ALA A 65 2.39 -30.88 -15.55
C ALA A 65 3.81 -30.66 -16.08
N THR A 66 3.93 -30.27 -17.35
CA THR A 66 5.18 -29.76 -17.93
C THR A 66 5.09 -28.24 -18.03
N PHE A 67 6.12 -27.55 -17.55
CA PHE A 67 6.17 -26.09 -17.53
C PHE A 67 7.55 -25.58 -17.91
N ASP A 68 7.57 -24.45 -18.62
CA ASP A 68 8.76 -23.62 -18.81
C ASP A 68 8.57 -22.36 -17.97
N PHE A 69 9.52 -22.06 -17.08
CA PHE A 69 9.50 -20.82 -16.31
C PHE A 69 10.83 -20.07 -16.49
N SER A 70 10.76 -18.75 -16.38
CA SER A 70 11.92 -17.88 -16.32
C SER A 70 11.82 -17.05 -15.06
N LEU A 71 12.83 -17.15 -14.19
CA LEU A 71 12.99 -16.28 -13.04
C LEU A 71 14.02 -15.21 -13.40
N GLY A 72 13.54 -13.99 -13.62
CA GLY A 72 14.39 -12.82 -13.77
C GLY A 72 14.40 -12.02 -12.48
N ALA A 73 15.58 -11.82 -11.89
CA ALA A 73 15.78 -10.71 -10.98
C ALA A 73 15.98 -9.46 -11.84
N VAL A 74 15.01 -8.55 -11.81
CA VAL A 74 15.26 -7.18 -12.24
C VAL A 74 15.74 -6.43 -11.01
N ASP A 75 16.76 -5.59 -11.17
CA ASP A 75 17.14 -4.64 -10.12
C ASP A 75 15.91 -3.75 -9.92
N PHE A 76 15.17 -3.97 -8.85
CA PHE A 76 14.09 -3.08 -8.47
C PHE A 76 14.81 -1.85 -7.95
N ALA A 77 15.00 -0.86 -8.81
CA ALA A 77 15.19 0.48 -8.34
C ALA A 77 13.93 0.77 -7.52
N GLU A 78 14.04 0.75 -6.20
CA GLU A 78 13.03 1.33 -5.33
C GLU A 78 12.65 2.65 -6.00
N PRO A 79 11.36 2.89 -6.31
CA PRO A 79 10.97 4.20 -6.80
C PRO A 79 11.56 5.22 -5.83
N ASP A 80 12.06 6.35 -6.34
CA ASP A 80 12.51 7.44 -5.48
C ASP A 80 11.45 7.59 -4.37
N PRO A 81 11.85 7.57 -3.08
CA PRO A 81 10.89 7.49 -1.98
C PRO A 81 9.86 8.58 -2.20
N VAL A 82 8.59 8.18 -2.35
CA VAL A 82 7.51 9.13 -2.61
C VAL A 82 7.43 10.03 -1.39
N VAL A 83 7.90 11.27 -1.54
CA VAL A 83 7.94 12.22 -0.42
C VAL A 83 6.50 12.51 0.03
N GLY A 84 6.24 12.29 1.32
CA GLY A 84 4.95 12.62 1.94
C GLY A 84 3.85 11.58 1.82
N ASP A 85 4.16 10.34 1.43
CA ASP A 85 3.17 9.24 1.45
C ASP A 85 3.06 8.54 2.82
N SER A 86 3.99 8.81 3.74
CA SER A 86 4.04 8.24 5.08
C SER A 86 4.62 9.22 6.11
N PRO A 87 4.43 8.96 7.41
CA PRO A 87 5.05 9.77 8.46
C PRO A 87 6.58 9.78 8.42
N ASP A 88 7.19 8.67 7.98
CA ASP A 88 8.65 8.51 7.94
C ASP A 88 9.33 9.37 6.85
N ASN A 89 8.58 9.76 5.81
CA ASN A 89 9.06 10.60 4.71
C ASN A 89 8.26 11.90 4.52
N ALA A 90 7.53 12.31 5.55
CA ALA A 90 6.76 13.56 5.54
C ALA A 90 7.66 14.79 5.32
N LEU A 91 7.18 15.75 4.53
CA LEU A 91 7.86 17.03 4.33
C LEU A 91 7.71 17.89 5.59
N SER A 92 8.84 18.29 6.20
CA SER A 92 8.80 19.18 7.35
C SER A 92 8.51 20.62 6.95
N TRP A 93 7.50 21.22 7.57
CA TRP A 93 7.26 22.67 7.55
C TRP A 93 8.04 23.43 8.63
N GLY A 94 8.86 22.73 9.41
CA GLY A 94 9.57 23.30 10.56
C GLY A 94 8.63 23.61 11.74
N VAL A 95 9.02 24.59 12.56
CA VAL A 95 8.22 25.03 13.70
C VAL A 95 7.16 26.02 13.20
N VAL A 96 5.89 25.61 13.30
CA VAL A 96 4.74 26.38 12.83
C VAL A 96 4.00 27.15 13.93
N GLY A 97 4.30 26.86 15.21
CA GLY A 97 3.70 27.51 16.39
C GLY A 97 4.24 26.93 17.71
N VAL A 98 3.69 27.39 18.82
CA VAL A 98 3.90 26.83 20.18
C VAL A 98 2.59 26.31 20.78
N ALA A 99 2.67 25.62 21.92
CA ALA A 99 1.47 25.14 22.61
C ALA A 99 0.49 26.27 22.94
N GLY A 100 -0.78 26.09 22.60
CA GLY A 100 -1.87 27.06 22.72
C GLY A 100 -2.05 27.97 21.50
N ASP A 101 -1.15 27.93 20.51
CA ASP A 101 -1.38 28.65 19.25
C ASP A 101 -2.48 27.97 18.44
N LEU A 102 -3.29 28.79 17.77
CA LEU A 102 -4.20 28.34 16.72
C LEU A 102 -3.47 28.30 15.39
N ILE A 103 -3.35 27.12 14.82
CA ILE A 103 -2.72 26.85 13.53
C ILE A 103 -3.83 26.68 12.50
N ASP A 104 -3.83 27.54 11.48
CA ASP A 104 -4.76 27.48 10.35
C ASP A 104 -4.08 26.76 9.17
N ILE A 105 -4.58 25.57 8.84
CA ILE A 105 -4.14 24.76 7.71
C ILE A 105 -5.29 24.75 6.69
N ASN A 106 -5.04 25.23 5.48
CA ASN A 106 -6.07 25.28 4.44
C ASN A 106 -5.50 25.03 3.04
N THR A 107 -6.40 24.66 2.12
CA THR A 107 -6.10 24.42 0.70
C THR A 107 -6.72 25.47 -0.21
N PHE A 108 -7.00 26.68 0.29
CA PHE A 108 -7.80 27.69 -0.43
C PHE A 108 -7.26 28.17 -1.78
N ASN A 109 -5.99 27.88 -2.09
CA ASN A 109 -5.35 28.20 -3.36
C ASN A 109 -5.07 26.96 -4.23
N SER A 110 -5.59 25.79 -3.85
CA SER A 110 -5.47 24.56 -4.61
C SER A 110 -6.50 24.49 -5.74
N ALA A 111 -6.22 23.65 -6.72
CA ALA A 111 -7.16 23.30 -7.77
C ALA A 111 -7.81 21.95 -7.44
N GLY A 112 -9.13 21.86 -7.65
CA GLY A 112 -9.87 20.63 -7.43
C GLY A 112 -10.43 20.52 -6.01
N ASP A 113 -10.93 19.32 -5.74
CA ASP A 113 -11.50 18.92 -4.45
C ASP A 113 -10.40 18.41 -3.53
N THR A 114 -10.39 18.85 -2.28
CA THR A 114 -9.32 18.55 -1.32
C THR A 114 -9.86 18.20 0.05
N GLU A 115 -9.31 17.16 0.65
CA GLU A 115 -9.58 16.79 2.04
C GLU A 115 -8.31 16.91 2.89
N LEU A 116 -8.46 17.29 4.16
CA LEU A 116 -7.37 17.41 5.11
C LEU A 116 -7.58 16.47 6.30
N GLY A 117 -6.48 15.88 6.78
CA GLY A 117 -6.38 15.20 8.07
C GLY A 117 -5.21 15.75 8.88
N ILE A 118 -5.36 15.80 10.21
CA ILE A 118 -4.26 16.13 11.13
C ILE A 118 -4.13 15.05 12.21
N PHE A 119 -2.89 14.67 12.50
CA PHE A 119 -2.54 13.58 13.40
C PHE A 119 -1.48 14.01 14.41
N ASP A 120 -1.50 13.39 15.58
CA ASP A 120 -0.37 13.44 16.52
C ASP A 120 0.75 12.47 16.11
N THR A 121 1.85 12.48 16.86
CA THR A 121 3.00 11.59 16.61
C THR A 121 2.72 10.10 16.80
N ALA A 122 1.64 9.73 17.49
CA ALA A 122 1.22 8.34 17.65
C ALA A 122 0.29 7.89 16.52
N GLY A 123 -0.06 8.80 15.61
CA GLY A 123 -0.98 8.56 14.50
C GLY A 123 -2.44 8.66 14.89
N ASN A 124 -2.79 9.22 16.05
CA ASN A 124 -4.20 9.47 16.37
C ASN A 124 -4.73 10.61 15.51
N LEU A 125 -5.91 10.42 14.90
CA LEU A 125 -6.58 11.47 14.16
C LEU A 125 -7.13 12.52 15.13
N LEU A 126 -6.66 13.75 15.01
CA LEU A 126 -7.09 14.89 15.84
C LEU A 126 -8.22 15.68 15.17
N GLY A 127 -8.26 15.66 13.84
CA GLY A 127 -9.32 16.31 13.07
C GLY A 127 -9.17 16.04 11.58
N ASN A 128 -10.26 16.22 10.86
CA ASN A 128 -10.30 16.16 9.41
C ASN A 128 -11.37 17.11 8.88
N ASN A 129 -11.23 17.52 7.63
CA ASN A 129 -12.21 18.33 6.92
C ASN A 129 -12.20 17.97 5.43
N ASP A 130 -13.35 18.11 4.78
CA ASP A 130 -13.58 17.87 3.34
C ASP A 130 -13.91 19.20 2.64
N ASP A 131 -14.98 19.88 3.08
CA ASP A 131 -15.39 21.17 2.52
C ASP A 131 -15.40 22.30 3.55
N THR A 132 -14.74 23.41 3.24
CA THR A 132 -14.89 24.68 3.98
C THR A 132 -15.29 25.81 3.04
N ILE A 133 -14.54 26.04 1.95
CA ILE A 133 -14.85 27.06 0.95
C ILE A 133 -14.97 26.38 -0.42
N GLY A 134 -16.20 26.14 -0.86
CA GLY A 134 -16.42 25.30 -2.04
C GLY A 134 -15.95 23.88 -1.75
N LEU A 135 -15.08 23.33 -2.60
CA LEU A 135 -14.47 22.00 -2.47
C LEU A 135 -13.10 22.01 -1.75
N LEU A 136 -12.80 23.12 -1.06
CA LEU A 136 -11.49 23.34 -0.44
C LEU A 136 -11.59 23.24 1.08
N SER A 137 -10.61 22.58 1.66
CA SER A 137 -10.58 22.22 3.07
C SER A 137 -9.85 23.21 3.96
N GLN A 138 -10.27 23.26 5.22
CA GLN A 138 -9.56 23.94 6.31
C GLN A 138 -9.66 23.16 7.61
N ILE A 139 -8.57 23.20 8.39
CA ILE A 139 -8.54 22.80 9.79
C ILE A 139 -7.95 23.96 10.59
N ILE A 140 -8.69 24.42 11.60
CA ILE A 140 -8.17 25.31 12.64
C ILE A 140 -7.88 24.44 13.86
N PHE A 141 -6.60 24.24 14.14
CA PHE A 141 -6.12 23.33 15.17
C PHE A 141 -5.42 24.10 16.29
N GLU A 142 -5.77 23.82 17.54
CA GLU A 142 -5.04 24.30 18.71
C GLU A 142 -4.08 23.20 19.19
N ALA A 143 -2.77 23.45 19.12
CA ALA A 143 -1.79 22.51 19.63
C ALA A 143 -1.79 22.55 21.17
N SER A 144 -2.43 21.61 21.85
CA SER A 144 -2.50 21.61 23.32
C SER A 144 -1.16 21.30 24.00
N GLU A 145 -0.25 20.63 23.27
CA GLU A 145 1.09 20.28 23.73
C GLU A 145 2.13 20.57 22.64
N GLU A 146 3.37 20.84 23.05
CA GLU A 146 4.47 20.92 22.11
C GLU A 146 4.82 19.53 21.55
N GLY A 147 5.09 19.46 20.25
CA GLY A 147 5.43 18.19 19.61
C GLY A 147 5.39 18.27 18.09
N THR A 148 5.58 17.10 17.48
CA THR A 148 5.41 16.92 16.03
C THR A 148 3.98 16.51 15.74
N TYR A 149 3.38 17.20 14.80
CA TYR A 149 2.07 16.89 14.23
C TYR A 149 2.23 16.63 12.75
N TYR A 150 1.38 15.78 12.21
CA TYR A 150 1.38 15.41 10.80
C TYR A 150 0.09 15.90 10.16
N ASN A 151 0.20 16.56 9.02
CA ASN A 151 -0.92 16.86 8.16
C ASN A 151 -0.87 15.95 6.93
N ALA A 152 -2.02 15.41 6.54
CA ALA A 152 -2.21 14.71 5.27
C ALA A 152 -3.22 15.48 4.42
N THR A 153 -2.99 15.47 3.10
CA THR A 153 -3.90 16.06 2.11
C THR A 153 -4.34 14.98 1.13
N GLY A 154 -5.64 14.88 0.90
CA GLY A 154 -6.26 13.99 -0.08
C GLY A 154 -7.02 14.77 -1.15
N ASN A 155 -7.46 14.07 -2.18
CA ASN A 155 -8.40 14.57 -3.18
C ASN A 155 -9.71 13.80 -3.04
N TYR A 156 -10.82 14.37 -3.53
CA TYR A 156 -12.18 13.80 -3.55
C TYR A 156 -12.32 12.35 -3.07
N ASP A 157 -13.08 12.18 -1.99
CA ASP A 157 -13.47 10.92 -1.33
C ASP A 157 -12.38 10.27 -0.47
N THR A 158 -11.31 11.00 -0.12
CA THR A 158 -10.31 10.58 0.87
C THR A 158 -10.84 10.75 2.31
N ALA A 159 -11.10 9.61 2.94
CA ALA A 159 -11.35 9.49 4.36
C ALA A 159 -10.06 9.26 5.16
N PHE A 160 -9.94 9.92 6.32
CA PHE A 160 -8.82 9.77 7.25
C PHE A 160 -9.24 9.02 8.52
N ASN A 161 -8.35 8.17 9.04
CA ASN A 161 -8.54 7.44 10.31
C ASN A 161 -7.22 7.34 11.08
N SER A 162 -7.31 7.12 12.40
CA SER A 162 -6.13 6.87 13.25
C SER A 162 -5.26 5.72 12.72
N GLY A 163 -3.96 5.77 13.03
CA GLY A 163 -2.94 4.90 12.44
C GLY A 163 -2.37 5.46 11.14
N PHE A 164 -2.48 6.77 10.91
CA PHE A 164 -2.10 7.43 9.65
C PHE A 164 -2.79 6.84 8.42
N ILE A 165 -4.06 6.44 8.57
CA ILE A 165 -4.84 5.83 7.49
C ILE A 165 -5.46 6.94 6.65
N ALA A 166 -5.23 6.89 5.34
CA ALA A 166 -5.95 7.65 4.32
C ALA A 166 -6.47 6.66 3.26
N GLY A 167 -7.75 6.72 2.92
CA GLY A 167 -8.35 5.82 1.93
C GLY A 167 -9.73 6.27 1.47
N GLY A 168 -10.25 5.68 0.40
CA GLY A 168 -11.54 6.08 -0.20
C GLY A 168 -11.41 7.00 -1.43
N GLY A 169 -10.27 7.69 -1.59
CA GLY A 169 -10.02 8.55 -2.75
C GLY A 169 -9.83 7.77 -4.05
N PRO A 170 -9.75 8.45 -5.22
CA PRO A 170 -9.50 7.80 -6.50
C PRO A 170 -8.21 6.97 -6.41
N THR A 171 -8.31 5.66 -6.65
CA THR A 171 -7.15 4.81 -6.90
C THR A 171 -6.31 5.48 -7.99
N GLY A 172 -5.08 5.88 -7.63
CA GLY A 172 -4.22 6.70 -8.47
C GLY A 172 -4.20 6.24 -9.92
N GLU A 173 -4.49 7.18 -10.84
CA GLU A 173 -4.23 6.98 -12.26
C GLU A 173 -2.74 6.67 -12.47
N THR A 174 -2.46 5.86 -13.48
CA THR A 174 -1.09 5.52 -13.87
C THR A 174 -0.37 6.80 -14.29
N VAL A 175 0.74 7.13 -13.62
CA VAL A 175 1.68 8.14 -14.15
C VAL A 175 2.32 7.53 -15.40
N THR A 176 1.92 8.03 -16.57
CA THR A 176 2.59 7.75 -17.86
C THR A 176 3.80 8.63 -18.06
#